data_AF-A0A543PEW2-F1
#
_entry.id   AF-A0A543PEW2-F1
#
_cell.length_a   1.000
_cell.length_b   1.000
_cell.length_c   1.000
_cell.angle_alpha   90.00
_cell.angle_beta   90.00
_cell.angle_gamma   90.00
#
_symmetry.space_group_name_H-M   'P 1'
#
loop_
_entity.id
_entity.type
_entity.pdbx_description
1 polymer ?
#
loop_
_entity_poly.entity_id
_entity_poly.type
_entity_poly.pdbx_seq_one_letter_code
_entity_poly.pdbx_strand_id
1 'polypeptide(L)'
;MHGRAVGRRGLIGLTAGLVAVLVAWNNVVVPRLPGYPGSYVLVNLAAAVALLAAARSVGLAWDELGLARRRVPAGLRWGGVCVALVAAGYAIAVAVPALRPVLTDARVGGMDGAEIAYQAVVRVPLGTVLWEEVAFRGVLLAAFLRLLSPTTATAASSAVFGVWHIRPTLSALAANDVVDGFVPTAAAVVLACLGTAAAGALFTWLRVRSGSLVAPTLLHLATNSLGTLAAAAAWKLA
;
A
#
# COMPACT_ATOMS: atom_id res chain seq x y z
N MET A 1 2.86 -17.85 -26.43
CA MET A 1 2.14 -18.94 -25.73
C MET A 1 0.76 -18.42 -25.34
N HIS A 2 -0.28 -18.79 -26.07
CA HIS A 2 -1.66 -18.45 -25.75
C HIS A 2 -2.15 -19.42 -24.67
N GLY A 3 -1.99 -19.04 -23.39
CA GLY A 3 -2.49 -19.82 -22.26
C GLY A 3 -4.01 -19.97 -22.36
N ARG A 4 -4.52 -21.19 -22.20
CA ARG A 4 -5.97 -21.45 -22.13
C ARG A 4 -6.57 -20.55 -21.05
N ALA A 5 -7.61 -19.80 -21.40
CA ALA A 5 -8.31 -18.94 -20.45
C ALA A 5 -8.76 -19.78 -19.24
N VAL A 6 -8.37 -19.36 -18.03
CA VAL A 6 -8.78 -20.05 -16.81
C VAL A 6 -10.29 -19.97 -16.69
N GLY A 7 -10.96 -21.11 -16.60
CA GLY A 7 -12.41 -21.15 -16.38
C GLY A 7 -12.80 -20.46 -15.07
N ARG A 8 -14.03 -19.96 -14.97
CA ARG A 8 -14.52 -19.16 -13.83
C ARG A 8 -14.21 -19.80 -12.46
N ARG A 9 -14.36 -21.12 -12.33
CA ARG A 9 -14.03 -21.86 -11.08
C ARG A 9 -12.54 -21.77 -10.71
N GLY A 10 -11.66 -21.90 -11.70
CA GLY A 10 -10.21 -21.74 -11.48
C GLY A 10 -9.86 -20.32 -11.08
N LEU A 11 -10.50 -19.31 -11.68
CA LEU A 11 -10.30 -17.91 -11.32
C LEU A 11 -10.77 -17.61 -9.88
N ILE A 12 -11.90 -18.20 -9.44
CA ILE A 12 -12.36 -18.10 -8.04
C ILE A 12 -11.29 -18.67 -7.10
N GLY A 13 -10.78 -19.88 -7.38
CA GLY A 13 -9.75 -20.51 -6.55
C GLY A 13 -8.47 -19.69 -6.47
N LEU A 14 -8.01 -19.14 -7.60
CA LEU A 14 -6.84 -18.25 -7.65
C LEU A 14 -7.06 -16.96 -6.85
N THR A 15 -8.22 -16.32 -7.02
CA THR A 15 -8.55 -15.09 -6.28
C THR A 15 -8.64 -15.35 -4.78
N ALA A 16 -9.25 -16.47 -4.36
CA ALA A 16 -9.31 -16.86 -2.95
C ALA A 16 -7.91 -17.13 -2.37
N GLY A 17 -7.06 -17.84 -3.11
CA GLY A 17 -5.66 -18.06 -2.74
C GLY A 17 -4.89 -16.75 -2.62
N LEU A 18 -5.08 -15.82 -3.56
CA LEU A 18 -4.47 -14.49 -3.51
C LEU A 18 -4.90 -13.70 -2.27
N VAL A 19 -6.20 -13.70 -1.95
CA VAL A 19 -6.71 -13.06 -0.72
C VAL A 19 -6.03 -13.64 0.51
N ALA A 20 -5.96 -14.97 0.63
CA ALA A 20 -5.33 -15.64 1.76
C ALA A 20 -3.83 -15.29 1.87
N VAL A 21 -3.11 -15.33 0.76
CA VAL A 21 -1.68 -14.96 0.69
C VAL A 21 -1.48 -13.51 1.12
N LEU A 22 -2.29 -12.58 0.61
CA LEU A 22 -2.14 -11.17 0.95
C LEU A 22 -2.46 -10.93 2.42
N VAL A 23 -3.58 -11.44 2.94
CA VAL A 23 -3.90 -11.34 4.37
C VAL A 23 -2.78 -11.91 5.25
N ALA A 24 -2.17 -13.03 4.86
CA ALA A 24 -1.08 -13.63 5.62
C ALA A 24 0.26 -12.90 5.47
N TRP A 25 0.50 -12.18 4.38
CA TRP A 25 1.83 -11.65 4.04
C TRP A 25 2.39 -10.72 5.13
N ASN A 26 1.72 -9.61 5.42
CA ASN A 26 2.18 -8.68 6.46
C ASN A 26 1.86 -9.16 7.88
N ASN A 27 0.83 -9.97 8.05
CA ASN A 27 0.39 -10.43 9.37
C ASN A 27 1.21 -11.61 9.91
N VAL A 28 1.76 -12.45 9.03
CA VAL A 28 2.43 -13.70 9.41
C VAL A 28 3.81 -13.84 8.76
N VAL A 29 3.92 -13.59 7.45
CA VAL A 29 5.13 -13.88 6.67
C VAL A 29 6.24 -12.87 6.95
N VAL A 30 5.98 -11.57 6.75
CA VAL A 30 6.96 -10.50 6.91
C VAL A 30 7.65 -10.52 8.29
N PRO A 31 6.93 -10.65 9.42
CA PRO A 31 7.56 -10.72 10.74
C PRO A 31 8.46 -11.94 10.96
N ARG A 32 8.37 -12.96 10.10
CA ARG A 32 9.12 -14.22 10.19
C ARG A 32 10.16 -14.38 9.07
N LEU A 33 10.40 -13.33 8.28
CA LEU A 33 11.37 -13.38 7.20
C LEU A 33 12.80 -13.53 7.77
N PRO A 34 13.59 -14.50 7.29
CA PRO A 34 15.01 -14.55 7.60
C PRO A 34 15.70 -13.25 7.18
N GLY A 35 16.55 -12.70 8.06
CA GLY A 35 17.27 -11.45 7.79
C GLY A 35 16.40 -10.19 7.78
N TYR A 36 15.17 -10.24 8.33
CA TYR A 36 14.38 -9.03 8.57
C TYR A 36 15.10 -8.10 9.57
N PRO A 37 15.14 -6.77 9.35
CA PRO A 37 14.43 -6.01 8.33
C PRO A 37 15.15 -5.82 6.99
N GLY A 38 16.37 -6.35 6.81
CA GLY A 38 17.20 -6.17 5.62
C GLY A 38 16.70 -6.91 4.37
N SER A 39 16.10 -8.09 4.54
CA SER A 39 15.53 -8.88 3.43
C SER A 39 14.20 -8.33 2.88
N TYR A 40 13.57 -7.39 3.58
CA TYR A 40 12.21 -6.91 3.29
C TYR A 40 12.03 -6.42 1.85
N VAL A 41 12.94 -5.57 1.37
CA VAL A 41 12.84 -4.97 0.02
C VAL A 41 12.96 -6.04 -1.05
N LEU A 42 13.96 -6.92 -0.94
CA LEU A 42 14.20 -7.97 -1.94
C LEU A 42 13.04 -8.98 -2.00
N VAL A 43 12.53 -9.40 -0.84
CA VAL A 43 11.43 -10.37 -0.78
C VAL A 43 10.14 -9.79 -1.38
N ASN A 44 9.80 -8.54 -1.07
CA ASN A 44 8.59 -7.90 -1.60
C ASN A 44 8.71 -7.57 -3.10
N LEU A 45 9.90 -7.19 -3.58
CA LEU A 45 10.16 -7.04 -5.02
C LEU A 45 10.00 -8.38 -5.76
N ALA A 46 10.58 -9.45 -5.22
CA ALA A 46 10.43 -10.79 -5.78
C ALA A 46 8.96 -11.23 -5.80
N ALA A 47 8.22 -10.95 -4.73
CA ALA A 47 6.78 -11.22 -4.64
C ALA A 47 5.98 -10.45 -5.69
N ALA A 48 6.28 -9.16 -5.90
CA ALA A 48 5.63 -8.34 -6.92
C ALA A 48 5.85 -8.90 -8.34
N VAL A 49 7.09 -9.28 -8.67
CA VAL A 49 7.44 -9.89 -9.95
C VAL A 49 6.74 -11.24 -10.13
N ALA A 50 6.79 -12.11 -9.12
CA ALA A 50 6.14 -13.42 -9.14
C ALA A 50 4.62 -13.28 -9.32
N LEU A 51 4.00 -12.32 -8.63
CA LEU A 51 2.57 -12.07 -8.70
C LEU A 51 2.16 -11.53 -10.08
N LEU A 52 2.93 -10.62 -10.68
CA LEU A 52 2.70 -10.17 -12.06
C LEU A 52 2.87 -11.32 -13.06
N ALA A 53 3.91 -12.14 -12.92
CA ALA A 53 4.12 -13.29 -13.80
C ALA A 53 2.95 -14.29 -13.71
N ALA A 54 2.49 -14.59 -12.49
CA ALA A 54 1.33 -15.45 -12.26
C ALA A 54 0.04 -14.83 -12.83
N ALA A 55 -0.18 -13.54 -12.64
CA ALA A 55 -1.32 -12.84 -13.23
C ALA A 55 -1.30 -12.92 -14.77
N ARG A 56 -0.12 -12.74 -15.37
CA ARG A 56 0.05 -12.82 -16.82
C ARG A 56 -0.15 -14.23 -17.37
N SER A 57 0.29 -15.27 -16.65
CA SER A 57 0.13 -16.67 -17.07
C SER A 57 -1.33 -17.12 -17.10
N VAL A 58 -2.19 -16.53 -16.26
CA VAL A 58 -3.64 -16.78 -16.24
C VAL A 58 -4.44 -15.83 -17.15
N GLY A 59 -3.74 -15.02 -17.95
CA GLY A 59 -4.34 -14.23 -19.02
C GLY A 59 -4.85 -12.85 -18.60
N LEU A 60 -4.45 -12.29 -17.45
CA LEU A 60 -4.71 -10.87 -17.12
C LEU A 60 -3.91 -9.96 -18.05
N ALA A 61 -4.58 -9.05 -18.76
CA ALA A 61 -3.94 -8.11 -19.66
C ALA A 61 -3.30 -6.94 -18.91
N TRP A 62 -2.29 -6.30 -19.51
CA TRP A 62 -1.64 -5.12 -18.92
C TRP A 62 -2.62 -3.98 -18.61
N ASP A 63 -3.71 -3.87 -19.38
CA ASP A 63 -4.79 -2.92 -19.14
C ASP A 63 -5.57 -3.19 -17.85
N GLU A 64 -5.91 -4.45 -17.61
CA GLU A 64 -6.59 -4.88 -16.39
C GLU A 64 -5.69 -4.68 -15.18
N LEU A 65 -4.38 -4.93 -15.34
CA LEU A 65 -3.36 -4.68 -14.31
C LEU A 65 -3.05 -3.19 -14.12
N GLY A 66 -3.48 -2.29 -15.02
CA GLY A 66 -3.21 -0.84 -14.92
C GLY A 66 -1.83 -0.42 -15.37
N LEU A 67 -1.16 -1.28 -16.13
CA LEU A 67 0.21 -1.13 -16.60
C LEU A 67 0.27 -0.81 -18.11
N ALA A 68 -0.87 -0.48 -18.73
CA ALA A 68 -0.90 -0.09 -20.12
C ALA A 68 -0.24 1.27 -20.35
N ARG A 69 0.79 1.30 -21.21
CA ARG A 69 1.59 2.52 -21.51
C ARG A 69 0.74 3.72 -21.91
N ARG A 70 -0.33 3.51 -22.69
CA ARG A 70 -1.25 4.57 -23.12
C ARG A 70 -2.00 5.28 -21.98
N ARG A 71 -2.07 4.65 -20.80
CA ARG A 71 -2.73 5.22 -19.59
C ARG A 71 -1.75 5.95 -18.68
N VAL A 72 -0.44 5.89 -18.95
CA VAL A 72 0.58 6.57 -18.14
C VAL A 72 0.34 8.09 -18.06
N PRO A 73 0.04 8.83 -19.15
CA PRO A 73 -0.22 10.27 -19.05
C PRO A 73 -1.42 10.61 -18.16
N ALA A 74 -2.50 9.83 -18.23
CA ALA A 74 -3.65 10.00 -17.33
C ALA A 74 -3.26 9.71 -15.87
N GLY A 75 -2.48 8.66 -15.65
CA GLY A 75 -1.93 8.31 -14.34
C GLY A 75 -1.07 9.44 -13.74
N LEU A 76 -0.18 10.03 -14.53
CA LEU A 76 0.66 11.16 -14.12
C LEU A 76 -0.17 12.41 -13.79
N ARG A 77 -1.22 12.71 -14.54
CA ARG A 77 -2.11 13.87 -14.25
C ARG A 77 -2.82 13.70 -12.91
N TRP A 78 -3.49 12.57 -12.70
CA TRP A 78 -4.18 12.29 -11.44
C TRP A 78 -3.21 12.18 -10.26
N GLY A 79 -2.12 11.42 -10.45
CA GLY A 79 -1.11 11.24 -9.42
C GLY A 79 -0.37 12.53 -9.08
N GLY A 80 -0.11 13.40 -10.05
CA GLY A 80 0.50 14.72 -9.81
C GLY A 80 -0.37 15.62 -8.94
N VAL A 81 -1.70 15.63 -9.15
CA VAL A 81 -2.64 16.33 -8.26
C VAL A 81 -2.58 15.76 -6.85
N CYS A 82 -2.58 14.44 -6.71
CA CYS A 82 -2.45 13.77 -5.40
C CYS A 82 -1.14 14.14 -4.69
N VAL A 83 -0.01 14.11 -5.39
CA VAL A 83 1.31 14.49 -4.85
C VAL A 83 1.27 15.94 -4.36
N ALA A 84 0.74 16.86 -5.16
CA ALA A 84 0.65 18.27 -4.79
C ALA A 84 -0.18 18.48 -3.52
N LEU A 85 -1.35 17.83 -3.42
CA LEU A 85 -2.23 17.94 -2.25
C LEU A 85 -1.58 17.37 -0.98
N VAL A 86 -0.96 16.19 -1.08
CA VAL A 86 -0.28 15.56 0.06
C VAL A 86 0.94 16.35 0.50
N ALA A 87 1.77 16.83 -0.46
CA ALA A 87 2.92 17.67 -0.15
C ALA A 87 2.50 18.97 0.54
N ALA A 88 1.45 19.63 0.07
CA ALA A 88 0.91 20.82 0.71
C ALA A 88 0.40 20.52 2.13
N GLY A 89 -0.31 19.41 2.34
CA GLY A 89 -0.78 18.98 3.65
C GLY A 89 0.36 18.76 4.64
N TYR A 90 1.41 18.04 4.24
CA TYR A 90 2.60 17.85 5.08
C TYR A 90 3.35 19.16 5.33
N ALA A 91 3.51 20.02 4.32
CA ALA A 91 4.15 21.32 4.51
C ALA A 91 3.42 22.18 5.55
N ILE A 92 2.07 22.21 5.50
CA ILE A 92 1.24 22.90 6.50
C ILE A 92 1.43 22.26 7.89
N ALA A 93 1.36 20.94 7.99
CA ALA A 93 1.50 20.24 9.27
C ALA A 93 2.90 20.41 9.91
N VAL A 94 3.95 20.51 9.10
CA VAL A 94 5.31 20.82 9.58
C VAL A 94 5.43 22.30 9.98
N ALA A 95 4.86 23.21 9.19
CA ALA A 95 4.95 24.65 9.44
C ALA A 95 4.20 25.08 10.72
N VAL A 96 3.04 24.49 11.00
CA VAL A 96 2.20 24.83 12.17
C VAL A 96 2.65 24.02 13.41
N PRO A 97 3.21 24.67 14.46
CA PRO A 97 3.75 23.94 15.63
C PRO A 97 2.74 23.01 16.31
N ALA A 98 1.47 23.42 16.38
CA ALA A 98 0.40 22.61 16.98
C ALA A 98 0.10 21.31 16.23
N LEU A 99 0.51 21.18 14.96
CA LEU A 99 0.29 19.98 14.14
C LEU A 99 1.49 19.01 14.14
N ARG A 100 2.69 19.47 14.54
CA ARG A 100 3.91 18.65 14.57
C ARG A 100 3.78 17.38 15.43
N PRO A 101 3.11 17.39 16.61
CA PRO A 101 2.91 16.16 17.38
C PRO A 101 2.23 15.04 16.61
N VAL A 102 1.33 15.37 15.67
CA VAL A 102 0.64 14.38 14.81
C VAL A 102 1.60 13.71 13.81
N LEU A 103 2.70 14.38 13.46
CA LEU A 103 3.73 13.86 12.57
C LEU A 103 4.87 13.13 13.30
N THR A 104 4.90 13.24 14.63
CA THR A 104 6.03 12.79 15.44
C THR A 104 5.99 11.27 15.60
N ASP A 105 6.64 10.56 14.69
CA ASP A 105 6.70 9.09 14.69
C ASP A 105 7.99 8.60 15.34
N ALA A 106 7.88 7.92 16.48
CA ALA A 106 9.01 7.38 17.23
C ALA A 106 9.91 6.43 16.42
N ARG A 107 9.36 5.81 15.36
CA ARG A 107 10.14 4.96 14.44
C ARG A 107 11.15 5.74 13.60
N VAL A 108 10.99 7.07 13.50
CA VAL A 108 11.85 7.97 12.71
C VAL A 108 12.74 8.83 13.62
N GLY A 109 12.35 9.06 14.88
CA GLY A 109 13.00 10.05 15.76
C GLY A 109 14.49 9.81 16.04
N GLY A 110 14.94 8.56 16.01
CA GLY A 110 16.35 8.19 16.23
C GLY A 110 17.18 7.99 14.96
N MET A 111 16.60 8.15 13.77
CA MET A 111 17.28 7.84 12.51
C MET A 111 18.23 8.95 12.07
N ASP A 112 19.39 8.56 11.55
CA ASP A 112 20.28 9.49 10.87
C ASP A 112 19.78 9.85 9.45
N GLY A 113 20.49 10.77 8.79
CA GLY A 113 20.11 11.23 7.45
C GLY A 113 20.18 10.13 6.37
N ALA A 114 21.10 9.18 6.49
CA ALA A 114 21.25 8.08 5.54
C ALA A 114 20.14 7.04 5.72
N GLU A 115 19.75 6.76 6.96
CA GLU A 115 18.61 5.91 7.31
C GLU A 115 17.30 6.51 6.81
N ILE A 116 17.06 7.81 7.06
CA ILE A 116 15.89 8.53 6.53
C ILE A 116 15.86 8.46 5.00
N ALA A 117 17.00 8.71 4.35
CA ALA A 117 17.10 8.63 2.89
C ALA A 117 16.77 7.22 2.40
N TYR A 118 17.38 6.17 2.97
CA TYR A 118 17.10 4.78 2.64
C TYR A 118 15.62 4.43 2.79
N GLN A 119 14.98 4.86 3.87
CA GLN A 119 13.53 4.66 4.08
C GLN A 119 12.72 5.33 2.97
N ALA A 120 12.93 6.63 2.76
CA ALA A 120 12.12 7.44 1.86
C ALA A 120 12.31 7.09 0.37
N VAL A 121 13.51 6.68 -0.05
CA VAL A 121 13.86 6.51 -1.47
C VAL A 121 14.06 5.06 -1.91
N VAL A 122 14.31 4.12 -0.97
CA VAL A 122 14.52 2.71 -1.30
C VAL A 122 13.45 1.84 -0.66
N ARG A 123 13.37 1.79 0.67
CA ARG A 123 12.51 0.84 1.38
C ARG A 123 11.05 1.10 1.09
N VAL A 124 10.59 2.34 1.21
CA VAL A 124 9.19 2.72 0.95
C VAL A 124 8.84 2.51 -0.52
N PRO A 125 9.56 3.08 -1.51
CA PRO A 125 9.15 2.94 -2.91
C PRO A 125 9.16 1.50 -3.42
N LEU A 126 10.21 0.73 -3.08
CA LEU A 126 10.42 -0.60 -3.66
C LEU A 126 9.85 -1.72 -2.78
N GLY A 127 10.08 -1.65 -1.47
CA GLY A 127 9.63 -2.67 -0.52
C GLY A 127 8.15 -2.55 -0.17
N THR A 128 7.61 -1.34 -0.14
CA THR A 128 6.21 -1.11 0.27
C THR A 128 5.34 -0.78 -0.94
N VAL A 129 5.54 0.39 -1.56
CA VAL A 129 4.60 0.94 -2.54
C VAL A 129 4.48 0.05 -3.77
N LEU A 130 5.60 -0.32 -4.40
CA LEU A 130 5.55 -1.12 -5.62
C LEU A 130 4.86 -2.46 -5.37
N TRP A 131 5.19 -3.13 -4.27
CA TRP A 131 4.57 -4.39 -3.89
C TRP A 131 3.07 -4.24 -3.64
N GLU A 132 2.67 -3.29 -2.80
CA GLU A 132 1.27 -3.11 -2.44
C GLU A 132 0.40 -2.66 -3.62
N GLU A 133 0.86 -1.74 -4.45
CA GLU A 133 0.07 -1.29 -5.59
C GLU A 133 -0.08 -2.38 -6.65
N VAL A 134 0.99 -3.13 -6.92
CA VAL A 134 0.93 -4.30 -7.80
C VAL A 134 -0.04 -5.35 -7.25
N ALA A 135 0.05 -5.64 -5.95
CA ALA A 135 -0.77 -6.67 -5.32
C ALA A 135 -2.26 -6.29 -5.29
N PHE A 136 -2.58 -5.12 -4.75
CA PHE A 136 -3.95 -4.72 -4.46
C PHE A 136 -4.63 -4.07 -5.65
N ARG A 137 -4.03 -3.02 -6.24
CA ARG A 137 -4.67 -2.22 -7.31
C ARG A 137 -4.39 -2.80 -8.70
N GLY A 138 -3.32 -3.59 -8.83
CA GLY A 138 -2.99 -4.34 -10.03
C GLY A 138 -3.73 -5.67 -10.09
N VAL A 139 -3.26 -6.67 -9.35
CA VAL A 139 -3.64 -8.07 -9.54
C VAL A 139 -4.94 -8.43 -8.82
N LEU A 140 -5.07 -8.14 -7.53
CA LEU A 140 -6.27 -8.48 -6.74
C LEU A 140 -7.52 -7.80 -7.29
N LEU A 141 -7.45 -6.48 -7.52
CA LEU A 141 -8.56 -5.72 -8.09
C LEU A 141 -8.97 -6.26 -9.47
N ALA A 142 -8.00 -6.55 -10.35
CA ALA A 142 -8.30 -7.09 -11.68
C ALA A 142 -8.95 -8.48 -11.60
N ALA A 143 -8.48 -9.34 -10.69
CA ALA A 143 -9.07 -10.64 -10.45
C ALA A 143 -10.52 -10.54 -9.93
N PHE A 144 -10.79 -9.61 -9.01
CA PHE A 144 -12.15 -9.33 -8.55
C PHE A 144 -13.04 -8.74 -9.64
N LEU A 145 -12.55 -7.81 -10.47
CA LEU A 145 -13.33 -7.20 -11.56
C LEU A 145 -13.77 -8.21 -12.63
N ARG A 146 -13.07 -9.33 -12.77
CA ARG A 146 -13.50 -10.45 -13.63
C ARG A 146 -14.60 -11.33 -13.02
N LEU A 147 -14.81 -11.25 -11.71
CA LEU A 147 -15.71 -12.13 -10.96
C LEU A 147 -16.94 -11.40 -10.39
N LEU A 148 -16.81 -10.11 -10.11
CA LEU A 148 -17.72 -9.31 -9.31
C LEU A 148 -18.07 -7.99 -10.02
N SER A 149 -19.14 -7.33 -9.59
CA SER A 149 -19.43 -5.96 -10.03
C SER A 149 -18.30 -5.00 -9.61
N PRO A 150 -18.10 -3.86 -10.31
CA PRO A 150 -17.07 -2.88 -9.94
C PRO A 150 -17.17 -2.39 -8.49
N THR A 151 -18.39 -2.18 -7.99
CA THR A 151 -18.63 -1.76 -6.60
C THR A 151 -18.22 -2.85 -5.62
N THR A 152 -18.63 -4.10 -5.86
CA THR A 152 -18.29 -5.24 -4.99
C THR A 152 -16.79 -5.55 -5.04
N ALA A 153 -16.16 -5.46 -6.22
CA ALA A 153 -14.72 -5.64 -6.38
C ALA A 153 -13.93 -4.57 -5.62
N THR A 154 -14.38 -3.32 -5.68
CA THR A 154 -13.80 -2.22 -4.91
C THR A 154 -13.92 -2.47 -3.42
N ALA A 155 -15.12 -2.80 -2.94
CA ALA A 155 -15.36 -3.10 -1.53
C ALA A 155 -14.51 -4.28 -1.03
N ALA A 156 -14.49 -5.39 -1.77
CA ALA A 156 -13.72 -6.58 -1.42
C ALA A 156 -12.21 -6.30 -1.40
N SER A 157 -11.65 -5.69 -2.45
CA SER A 157 -10.22 -5.32 -2.48
C SER A 157 -9.85 -4.38 -1.33
N SER A 158 -10.74 -3.43 -1.00
CA SER A 158 -10.53 -2.46 0.07
C SER A 158 -10.59 -3.10 1.45
N ALA A 159 -11.49 -4.06 1.67
CA ALA A 159 -11.57 -4.82 2.91
C ALA A 159 -10.30 -5.67 3.14
N VAL A 160 -9.81 -6.35 2.09
CA VAL A 160 -8.55 -7.11 2.18
C VAL A 160 -7.38 -6.18 2.48
N PHE A 161 -7.35 -4.99 1.88
CA PHE A 161 -6.35 -3.96 2.20
C PHE A 161 -6.48 -3.43 3.63
N GLY A 162 -7.69 -3.32 4.19
CA GLY A 162 -7.87 -3.01 5.61
C GLY A 162 -7.25 -4.08 6.52
N VAL A 163 -7.58 -5.36 6.28
CA VAL A 163 -7.06 -6.50 7.08
C VAL A 163 -5.54 -6.65 6.96
N TRP A 164 -4.95 -6.30 5.81
CA TRP A 164 -3.49 -6.25 5.61
C TRP A 164 -2.77 -5.36 6.63
N HIS A 165 -3.46 -4.34 7.17
CA HIS A 165 -2.88 -3.36 8.07
C HIS A 165 -2.91 -3.73 9.55
N ILE A 166 -3.49 -4.87 9.94
CA ILE A 166 -3.56 -5.28 11.36
C ILE A 166 -2.16 -5.29 12.01
N ARG A 167 -1.21 -6.06 11.49
CA ARG A 167 0.14 -6.13 12.06
C ARG A 167 0.93 -4.83 11.92
N PRO A 168 0.92 -4.13 10.77
CA PRO A 168 1.47 -2.78 10.67
C PRO A 168 0.94 -1.80 11.73
N THR A 169 -0.37 -1.78 11.98
CA THR A 169 -0.99 -0.93 13.00
C THR A 169 -0.54 -1.32 14.40
N LEU A 170 -0.53 -2.61 14.75
CA LEU A 170 -0.01 -3.06 16.04
C LEU A 170 1.44 -2.61 16.26
N SER A 171 2.28 -2.69 15.22
CA SER A 171 3.67 -2.23 15.30
C SER A 171 3.77 -0.71 15.47
N ALA A 172 2.89 0.06 14.82
CA ALA A 172 2.88 1.52 14.93
C ALA A 172 2.38 2.00 16.30
N LEU A 173 1.31 1.38 16.83
CA LEU A 173 0.77 1.68 18.16
C LEU A 173 1.81 1.40 19.25
N ALA A 174 2.49 0.25 19.17
CA ALA A 174 3.53 -0.13 20.12
C ALA A 174 4.76 0.79 20.04
N ALA A 175 5.17 1.19 18.82
CA ALA A 175 6.33 2.06 18.66
C ALA A 175 6.09 3.48 19.19
N ASN A 176 4.84 3.95 19.16
CA ASN A 176 4.47 5.32 19.53
C ASN A 176 3.76 5.41 20.90
N ASP A 177 3.71 4.30 21.65
CA ASP A 177 3.10 4.22 22.98
C ASP A 177 1.68 4.85 23.07
N VAL A 178 0.85 4.58 22.06
CA VAL A 178 -0.42 5.32 21.85
C VAL A 178 -1.56 4.79 22.73
N VAL A 179 -1.60 3.48 22.97
CA VAL A 179 -2.68 2.80 23.69
C VAL A 179 -2.12 1.66 24.53
N ASP A 180 -2.68 1.45 25.71
CA ASP A 180 -2.37 0.31 26.58
C ASP A 180 -3.63 -0.54 26.83
N GLY A 181 -3.45 -1.85 27.02
CA GLY A 181 -4.51 -2.82 27.23
C GLY A 181 -5.16 -3.37 25.95
N PHE A 182 -5.79 -4.53 26.10
CA PHE A 182 -6.36 -5.29 24.97
C PHE A 182 -7.51 -4.54 24.27
N VAL A 183 -8.48 -4.00 25.03
CA VAL A 183 -9.67 -3.37 24.47
C VAL A 183 -9.34 -2.09 23.68
N PRO A 184 -8.57 -1.12 24.22
CA PRO A 184 -8.16 0.06 23.46
C PRO A 184 -7.33 -0.29 22.22
N THR A 185 -6.42 -1.28 22.33
CA THR A 185 -5.64 -1.76 21.19
C THR A 185 -6.52 -2.35 20.09
N ALA A 186 -7.49 -3.21 20.45
CA ALA A 186 -8.41 -3.81 19.50
C ALA A 186 -9.25 -2.74 18.78
N ALA A 187 -9.77 -1.75 19.53
CA ALA A 187 -10.53 -0.63 18.97
C ALA A 187 -9.68 0.20 17.99
N ALA A 188 -8.44 0.53 18.36
CA ALA A 188 -7.52 1.28 17.50
C ALA A 188 -7.16 0.50 16.22
N VAL A 189 -6.94 -0.82 16.32
CA VAL A 189 -6.72 -1.69 15.16
C VAL A 189 -7.94 -1.72 14.24
N VAL A 190 -9.15 -1.90 14.79
CA VAL A 190 -10.38 -1.88 13.98
C VAL A 190 -10.54 -0.53 13.27
N LEU A 191 -10.35 0.58 13.98
CA LEU A 191 -10.43 1.91 13.40
C LEU A 191 -9.39 2.12 12.29
N ALA A 192 -8.15 1.67 12.49
CA ALA A 192 -7.10 1.74 11.48
C ALA A 192 -7.41 0.86 10.26
N CYS A 193 -7.96 -0.35 10.45
CA CYS A 193 -8.41 -1.22 9.37
C CYS A 193 -9.55 -0.57 8.56
N LEU A 194 -10.49 0.10 9.21
CA LEU A 194 -11.57 0.83 8.55
C LEU A 194 -11.03 2.05 7.77
N GLY A 195 -10.13 2.83 8.37
CA GLY A 195 -9.49 3.97 7.72
C GLY A 195 -8.64 3.55 6.51
N THR A 196 -7.87 2.47 6.66
CA THR A 196 -7.05 1.92 5.55
C THR A 196 -7.92 1.28 4.49
N ALA A 197 -9.06 0.66 4.82
CA ALA A 197 -10.04 0.22 3.83
C ALA A 197 -10.65 1.41 3.06
N ALA A 198 -10.98 2.52 3.74
CA ALA A 198 -11.45 3.74 3.07
C ALA A 198 -10.37 4.32 2.13
N ALA A 199 -9.10 4.33 2.55
CA ALA A 199 -7.99 4.63 1.65
C ALA A 199 -7.91 3.61 0.49
N GLY A 200 -8.11 2.32 0.77
CA GLY A 200 -8.30 1.25 -0.22
C GLY A 200 -9.26 1.63 -1.35
N ALA A 201 -10.43 2.15 -0.99
CA ALA A 201 -11.45 2.59 -1.92
C ALA A 201 -11.01 3.82 -2.72
N LEU A 202 -10.37 4.82 -2.09
CA LEU A 202 -9.82 6.00 -2.78
C LEU A 202 -8.78 5.62 -3.84
N PHE A 203 -7.83 4.76 -3.47
CA PHE A 203 -6.79 4.30 -4.40
C PHE A 203 -7.39 3.47 -5.53
N THR A 204 -8.40 2.64 -5.24
CA THR A 204 -9.13 1.88 -6.26
C THR A 204 -9.86 2.82 -7.21
N TRP A 205 -10.50 3.87 -6.69
CA TRP A 205 -11.14 4.90 -7.50
C TRP A 205 -10.12 5.61 -8.40
N LEU A 206 -8.95 6.00 -7.89
CA LEU A 206 -7.87 6.60 -8.69
C LEU A 206 -7.38 5.64 -9.79
N ARG A 207 -7.19 4.36 -9.44
CA ARG A 207 -6.78 3.30 -10.37
C ARG A 207 -7.79 3.15 -11.50
N VAL A 208 -9.09 3.09 -11.20
CA VAL A 208 -10.15 2.93 -12.19
C VAL A 208 -10.31 4.20 -13.02
N ARG A 209 -10.31 5.37 -12.39
CA ARG A 209 -10.52 6.67 -13.05
C ARG A 209 -9.41 7.02 -14.02
N SER A 210 -8.15 6.76 -13.65
CA SER A 210 -6.99 7.00 -14.51
C SER A 210 -6.75 5.84 -15.51
N GLY A 211 -7.24 4.64 -15.20
CA GLY A 211 -6.89 3.42 -15.92
C GLY A 211 -5.43 2.99 -15.71
N SER A 212 -4.72 3.54 -14.72
CA SER A 212 -3.29 3.38 -14.53
C SER A 212 -2.92 3.13 -13.07
N LEU A 213 -1.93 2.28 -12.82
CA LEU A 213 -1.32 2.11 -11.50
C LEU A 213 -0.45 3.31 -11.11
N VAL A 214 -0.04 4.14 -12.07
CA VAL A 214 0.79 5.32 -11.78
C VAL A 214 0.10 6.30 -10.83
N ALA A 215 -1.21 6.53 -10.99
CA ALA A 215 -1.95 7.45 -10.12
C ALA A 215 -1.96 7.02 -8.65
N PRO A 216 -2.42 5.80 -8.28
CA PRO A 216 -2.38 5.37 -6.89
C PRO A 216 -0.95 5.17 -6.39
N THR A 217 0.02 4.76 -7.23
CA THR A 217 1.44 4.68 -6.85
C THR A 217 1.99 6.04 -6.42
N LEU A 218 1.71 7.11 -7.17
CA LEU A 218 2.16 8.45 -6.82
C LEU A 218 1.50 8.98 -5.55
N LEU A 219 0.20 8.71 -5.34
CA LEU A 219 -0.45 9.01 -4.06
C LEU A 219 0.24 8.25 -2.91
N HIS A 220 0.50 6.95 -3.09
CA HIS A 220 1.14 6.11 -2.08
C HIS A 220 2.53 6.66 -1.71
N LEU A 221 3.37 6.93 -2.71
CA LEU A 221 4.71 7.50 -2.55
C LEU A 221 4.63 8.84 -1.83
N ALA A 222 3.71 9.72 -2.24
CA ALA A 222 3.54 11.00 -1.58
C ALA A 222 3.19 10.83 -0.11
N THR A 223 2.23 9.97 0.24
CA THR A 223 1.83 9.76 1.63
C THR A 223 2.96 9.13 2.46
N ASN A 224 3.70 8.16 1.94
CA ASN A 224 4.66 7.41 2.76
C ASN A 224 6.08 8.00 2.73
N SER A 225 6.61 8.32 1.54
CA SER A 225 7.94 8.89 1.42
C SER A 225 7.97 10.32 1.97
N LEU A 226 7.01 11.18 1.60
CA LEU A 226 6.96 12.53 2.18
C LEU A 226 6.54 12.48 3.64
N GLY A 227 5.70 11.52 4.06
CA GLY A 227 5.38 11.32 5.47
C GLY A 227 6.61 10.99 6.32
N THR A 228 7.52 10.14 5.81
CA THR A 228 8.81 9.85 6.47
C THR A 228 9.65 11.12 6.62
N LEU A 229 9.74 11.93 5.56
CA LEU A 229 10.48 13.19 5.60
C LEU A 229 9.82 14.23 6.52
N ALA A 230 8.49 14.30 6.54
CA ALA A 230 7.72 15.20 7.39
C ALA A 230 7.87 14.82 8.87
N ALA A 231 7.86 13.53 9.19
CA ALA A 231 8.13 13.02 10.54
C ALA A 231 9.55 13.39 11.00
N ALA A 232 10.56 13.17 10.14
CA ALA A 232 11.93 13.55 10.44
C ALA A 232 12.07 15.08 10.64
N ALA A 233 11.38 15.89 9.83
CA ALA A 233 11.36 17.33 9.99
C ALA A 233 10.69 17.75 11.30
N ALA A 234 9.58 17.13 11.68
CA ALA A 234 8.88 17.40 12.94
C ALA A 234 9.80 17.13 14.15
N TRP A 235 10.51 16.01 14.16
CA TRP A 235 11.49 15.69 15.22
C TRP A 235 12.65 16.70 15.33
N LYS A 236 13.09 17.28 14.21
CA LYS A 236 14.15 18.30 14.21
C LYS A 236 13.66 19.69 14.63
N LEU A 237 12.35 19.92 14.58
CA LEU A 237 11.69 21.21 14.86
C LEU A 237 10.90 21.21 16.17
N ALA A 238 10.87 20.08 16.89
CA ALA A 238 10.32 19.92 18.22
C ALA A 238 11.36 20.31 19.27
#